data_AF-A0A930TPT1-F1
#
_entry.id   AF-A0A930TPT1-F1
#
_cell.length_a   1.000
_cell.length_b   1.000
_cell.length_c   1.000
_cell.angle_alpha   90.00
_cell.angle_beta   90.00
_cell.angle_gamma   90.00
#
_symmetry.space_group_name_H-M   'P 1'
#
loop_
_entity.id
_entity.type
_entity.pdbx_description
1 polymer ?
#
loop_
_entity_poly.entity_id
_entity_poly.type
_entity_poly.pdbx_seq_one_letter_code
_entity_poly.pdbx_strand_id
1 'polypeptide(L)'
;MESLILIAVLILAGVTGFYAWTVQALLKQFQQEHEAYKSILDKQLKITSMPHLYCDMRYDVATNVAKIDVYNVGNTPAYDVLVNIIGSYTEESMDIPTLMRTVVHPPYRKYPLEVDKVGYYGIRSSSRTPTLPFQKRLVISLNLPIRPVDVYVLVQFREVLGWNYGQAYCFSDIDESGQYRANILEPMGLQPLERLHIYDLDDVDISAVEKAIPYQIVDFVDLWNHSISQRLTILHADSSAQLQEV
;
A
#
# COMPACT_ATOMS: atom_id res chain seq x y z
N MET A 1 -44.77 42.96 54.41
CA MET A 1 -44.07 43.57 53.24
C MET A 1 -42.66 43.00 53.11
N GLU A 2 -41.83 43.08 54.16
CA GLU A 2 -40.45 42.55 54.13
C GLU A 2 -40.34 41.03 53.88
N SER A 3 -41.21 40.23 54.49
CA SER A 3 -41.24 38.78 54.29
C SER A 3 -41.55 38.36 52.84
N LEU A 4 -42.43 39.09 52.16
CA LEU A 4 -42.78 38.86 50.76
C LEU A 4 -41.61 39.20 49.82
N ILE A 5 -40.87 40.26 50.11
CA ILE A 5 -39.68 40.66 49.36
C ILE A 5 -38.58 39.60 49.52
N LEU A 6 -38.39 39.08 50.74
CA LEU A 6 -37.37 38.07 51.04
C LEU A 6 -37.66 36.73 50.33
N ILE A 7 -38.93 36.31 50.28
CA ILE A 7 -39.37 35.14 49.51
C ILE A 7 -39.15 35.35 48.00
N ALA A 8 -39.48 36.52 47.47
CA ALA A 8 -39.26 36.83 46.05
C ALA A 8 -37.77 36.81 45.65
N VAL A 9 -36.89 37.32 46.50
CA VAL A 9 -35.43 37.28 46.29
C VAL A 9 -34.89 35.83 46.33
N LEU A 10 -35.38 35.00 47.25
CA LEU A 10 -35.01 33.58 47.30
C LEU A 10 -35.45 32.81 46.05
N ILE A 11 -36.67 33.06 45.57
CA ILE A 11 -37.16 32.46 44.33
C ILE A 11 -36.31 32.91 43.13
N LEU A 12 -36.00 34.20 43.04
CA LEU A 12 -35.15 34.74 41.97
C LEU A 12 -33.74 34.14 42.01
N ALA A 13 -33.14 34.00 43.19
CA ALA A 13 -31.84 33.37 43.37
C ALA A 13 -31.86 31.88 42.96
N GLY A 14 -32.93 31.15 43.31
CA GLY A 14 -33.11 29.76 42.89
C GLY A 14 -33.25 29.61 41.38
N VAL A 15 -34.07 30.45 40.75
CA VAL A 15 -34.27 30.44 39.29
C VAL A 15 -33.00 30.81 38.54
N THR A 16 -32.27 31.83 39.00
CA THR A 16 -30.99 32.24 38.38
C THR A 16 -29.90 31.19 38.56
N GLY A 17 -29.83 30.55 39.73
CA GLY A 17 -28.92 29.43 39.98
C GLY A 17 -29.23 28.22 39.10
N PHE A 18 -30.51 27.86 38.95
CA PHE A 18 -30.94 26.78 38.05
C PHE A 18 -30.65 27.11 36.58
N TYR A 19 -30.88 28.36 36.17
CA TYR A 19 -30.53 28.83 34.84
C TYR A 19 -29.02 28.75 34.58
N ALA A 20 -28.19 29.22 35.52
CA ALA A 20 -26.74 29.15 35.39
C ALA A 20 -26.24 27.70 35.32
N TRP A 21 -26.81 26.81 36.13
CA TRP A 21 -26.49 25.38 36.12
C TRP A 21 -26.87 24.70 34.80
N THR A 22 -28.07 24.95 34.27
CA THR A 22 -28.52 24.39 32.99
C THR A 22 -27.69 24.91 31.82
N VAL A 23 -27.35 26.20 31.80
CA VAL A 23 -26.45 26.78 30.79
C VAL A 23 -25.07 26.14 30.86
N GLN A 24 -24.50 25.94 32.06
CA GLN A 24 -23.20 25.29 32.21
C GLN A 24 -23.23 23.82 31.77
N ALA A 25 -24.31 23.10 32.09
CA ALA A 25 -24.50 21.71 31.66
C ALA A 25 -24.59 21.61 30.13
N LEU A 26 -25.37 22.49 29.49
CA LEU A 26 -25.50 22.56 28.03
C LEU A 26 -24.15 22.90 27.38
N LEU A 27 -23.41 23.88 27.91
CA LEU A 27 -22.08 24.24 27.39
C LEU A 27 -21.11 23.05 27.41
N LYS A 28 -21.08 22.27 28.49
CA LYS A 28 -20.25 21.07 28.57
C LYS A 28 -20.66 20.01 27.55
N GLN A 29 -21.96 19.79 27.37
CA GLN A 29 -22.46 18.84 26.37
C GLN A 29 -22.09 19.30 24.95
N PHE A 30 -22.26 20.59 24.63
CA PHE A 30 -21.86 21.14 23.34
C PHE A 30 -20.36 20.98 23.06
N GLN A 31 -19.51 21.16 24.07
CA GLN A 31 -18.07 20.95 23.91
C GLN A 31 -17.73 19.49 23.56
N GLN A 32 -18.35 18.53 24.27
CA GLN A 32 -18.14 17.10 24.01
C GLN A 32 -18.63 16.69 22.62
N GLU A 33 -19.83 17.15 22.23
CA GLU A 33 -20.37 16.89 20.90
C GLU A 33 -19.50 17.54 19.82
N HIS A 34 -19.03 18.77 20.03
CA HIS A 34 -18.15 19.46 19.08
C HIS A 34 -16.84 18.69 18.85
N GLU A 35 -16.20 18.19 19.91
CA GLU A 35 -14.99 17.36 19.80
C GLU A 35 -15.26 16.06 19.04
N ALA A 36 -16.38 15.40 19.31
CA ALA A 36 -16.79 14.20 18.60
C ALA A 36 -17.02 14.47 17.10
N TYR A 37 -17.78 15.52 16.77
CA TYR A 37 -18.02 15.92 15.37
C TYR A 37 -16.73 16.30 14.65
N LYS A 38 -15.85 17.06 15.30
CA LYS A 38 -14.55 17.42 14.75
C LYS A 38 -13.73 16.17 14.42
N SER A 39 -13.69 15.20 15.33
CA SER A 39 -12.96 13.94 15.11
C SER A 39 -13.51 13.12 13.93
N ILE A 40 -14.83 13.11 13.74
CA ILE A 40 -15.49 12.43 12.62
C ILE A 40 -15.18 13.15 11.31
N LEU A 41 -15.29 14.47 11.32
CA LEU A 41 -15.04 15.32 10.16
C LEU A 41 -13.57 15.21 9.72
N ASP A 42 -12.63 15.25 10.66
CA ASP A 42 -11.19 15.06 10.39
C ASP A 42 -10.92 13.68 9.76
N LYS A 43 -11.55 12.62 10.27
CA LYS A 43 -11.42 11.27 9.69
C LYS A 43 -12.00 11.19 8.27
N GLN A 44 -13.18 11.76 8.05
CA GLN A 44 -13.81 11.78 6.73
C GLN A 44 -12.99 12.58 5.73
N LEU A 45 -12.53 13.78 6.11
CA LEU A 45 -11.65 14.60 5.27
C LEU A 45 -10.38 13.84 4.91
N LYS A 46 -9.73 13.19 5.89
CA LYS A 46 -8.52 12.40 5.65
C LYS A 46 -8.76 11.26 4.66
N ILE A 47 -9.87 10.53 4.78
CA ILE A 47 -10.22 9.48 3.83
C ILE A 47 -10.47 10.08 2.44
N THR A 48 -11.16 11.22 2.35
CA THR A 48 -11.48 11.81 1.04
C THR A 48 -10.29 12.48 0.33
N SER A 49 -9.31 12.99 1.09
CA SER A 49 -8.13 13.66 0.51
C SER A 49 -7.07 12.67 0.03
N MET A 50 -7.07 11.46 0.59
CA MET A 50 -6.05 10.48 0.33
C MET A 50 -6.36 9.68 -0.96
N PRO A 51 -5.35 9.43 -1.83
CA PRO A 51 -5.52 8.50 -2.94
C PRO A 51 -5.64 7.08 -2.39
N HIS A 52 -6.62 6.33 -2.91
CA HIS A 52 -6.86 4.94 -2.53
C HIS A 52 -6.46 4.05 -3.68
N LEU A 53 -5.36 3.34 -3.53
CA LEU A 53 -4.90 2.39 -4.53
C LEU A 53 -5.40 0.99 -4.21
N TYR A 54 -5.85 0.30 -5.24
CA TYR A 54 -6.24 -1.10 -5.21
C TYR A 54 -5.43 -1.83 -6.28
N CYS A 55 -4.83 -2.95 -5.91
CA CYS A 55 -4.02 -3.74 -6.81
C CYS A 55 -4.73 -5.06 -7.09
N ASP A 56 -4.83 -5.42 -8.37
CA ASP A 56 -5.36 -6.69 -8.82
C ASP A 56 -4.38 -7.34 -9.80
N MET A 57 -4.44 -8.66 -9.95
CA MET A 57 -3.56 -9.40 -10.83
C MET A 57 -4.37 -10.30 -11.75
N ARG A 58 -4.12 -10.17 -13.05
CA ARG A 58 -4.81 -10.93 -14.10
C ARG A 58 -3.80 -11.75 -14.87
N TYR A 59 -4.14 -13.01 -15.10
CA TYR A 59 -3.36 -13.86 -15.97
C TYR A 59 -4.08 -14.03 -17.30
N ASP A 60 -3.44 -13.65 -18.40
CA ASP A 60 -3.96 -13.88 -19.73
C ASP A 60 -3.44 -15.23 -20.26
N VAL A 61 -4.32 -16.23 -20.25
CA VAL A 61 -4.00 -17.60 -20.69
C VAL A 61 -3.62 -17.65 -22.17
N ALA A 62 -4.17 -16.75 -23.00
CA ALA A 62 -3.94 -16.77 -24.45
C ALA A 62 -2.54 -16.25 -24.82
N THR A 63 -2.07 -15.24 -24.10
CA THR A 63 -0.74 -14.64 -24.32
C THR A 63 0.32 -15.18 -23.36
N ASN A 64 -0.08 -15.94 -22.34
CA ASN A 64 0.78 -16.43 -21.27
C ASN A 64 1.48 -15.29 -20.49
N VAL A 65 0.88 -14.10 -20.48
CA VAL A 65 1.40 -12.90 -19.83
C VAL A 65 0.56 -12.57 -18.60
N ALA A 66 1.22 -12.45 -17.45
CA ALA A 66 0.61 -11.92 -16.26
C ALA A 66 0.58 -10.38 -16.33
N LYS A 67 -0.51 -9.77 -15.86
CA LYS A 67 -0.70 -8.31 -15.81
C LYS A 67 -1.11 -7.90 -14.41
N ILE A 68 -0.57 -6.79 -13.95
CA ILE A 68 -0.95 -6.15 -12.69
C ILE A 68 -1.72 -4.89 -13.04
N ASP A 69 -2.91 -4.78 -12.45
CA ASP A 69 -3.77 -3.62 -12.58
C ASP A 69 -3.76 -2.85 -11.25
N VAL A 70 -3.19 -1.65 -11.27
CA VAL A 70 -3.24 -0.71 -10.14
C VAL A 70 -4.31 0.33 -10.41
N TYR A 71 -5.38 0.28 -9.63
CA TYR A 71 -6.54 1.15 -9.70
C TYR A 71 -6.45 2.25 -8.66
N ASN A 72 -6.70 3.49 -9.05
CA ASN A 72 -6.99 4.53 -8.08
C ASN A 72 -8.50 4.66 -7.90
N VAL A 73 -9.03 4.02 -6.85
CA VAL A 73 -10.45 4.08 -6.48
C VAL A 73 -10.79 5.32 -5.67
N GLY A 74 -9.79 6.10 -5.28
CA GLY A 74 -9.97 7.34 -4.54
C GLY A 74 -10.47 8.50 -5.40
N ASN A 75 -10.80 9.60 -4.74
CA ASN A 75 -11.24 10.84 -5.38
C ASN A 75 -10.09 11.81 -5.69
N THR A 76 -8.87 11.50 -5.25
CA THR A 76 -7.68 12.32 -5.48
C THR A 76 -6.67 11.56 -6.33
N PRO A 77 -5.91 12.27 -7.19
CA PRO A 77 -4.86 11.64 -7.98
C PRO A 77 -3.70 11.19 -7.08
N ALA A 78 -3.09 10.06 -7.41
CA ALA A 78 -1.84 9.62 -6.82
C ALA A 78 -0.66 10.13 -7.66
N TYR A 79 0.34 10.71 -7.01
CA TYR A 79 1.54 11.22 -7.66
C TYR A 79 2.71 10.26 -7.47
N ASP A 80 3.60 10.27 -8.45
CA ASP A 80 4.88 9.56 -8.43
C ASP A 80 4.75 8.10 -7.98
N VAL A 81 3.82 7.39 -8.63
CA VAL A 81 3.47 6.01 -8.35
C VAL A 81 4.59 5.11 -8.83
N LEU A 82 5.17 4.36 -7.90
CA LEU A 82 6.21 3.38 -8.12
C LEU A 82 5.67 2.01 -7.77
N VAL A 83 5.66 1.11 -8.73
CA VAL A 83 5.20 -0.27 -8.56
C VAL A 83 6.41 -1.17 -8.70
N ASN A 84 6.83 -1.77 -7.59
CA ASN A 84 7.90 -2.75 -7.51
C ASN A 84 7.30 -4.13 -7.43
N ILE A 85 7.82 -5.06 -8.23
CA ILE A 85 7.24 -6.38 -8.41
C ILE A 85 8.34 -7.41 -8.24
N ILE A 86 8.05 -8.51 -7.55
CA ILE A 86 8.92 -9.67 -7.43
C ILE A 86 8.10 -10.90 -7.82
N GLY A 87 8.49 -11.59 -8.88
CA GLY A 87 7.99 -12.93 -9.18
C GLY A 87 8.85 -13.96 -8.47
N SER A 88 8.24 -14.73 -7.56
CA SER A 88 8.90 -15.77 -6.77
C SER A 88 8.79 -17.12 -7.46
N TYR A 89 9.88 -17.87 -7.43
CA TYR A 89 10.01 -19.21 -8.00
C TYR A 89 10.54 -20.18 -6.97
N THR A 90 10.04 -21.41 -7.00
CA THR A 90 10.59 -22.54 -6.24
C THR A 90 11.62 -23.28 -7.07
N GLU A 91 12.56 -23.97 -6.42
CA GLU A 91 13.50 -24.88 -7.13
C GLU A 91 12.77 -25.93 -7.98
N GLU A 92 11.60 -26.40 -7.54
CA GLU A 92 10.78 -27.35 -8.31
C GLU A 92 10.28 -26.77 -9.65
N SER A 93 9.96 -25.47 -9.68
CA SER A 93 9.44 -24.81 -10.88
C SER A 93 10.55 -24.47 -11.88
N MET A 94 11.72 -24.05 -11.37
CA MET A 94 12.89 -23.75 -12.17
C MET A 94 14.12 -23.85 -11.25
N ASP A 95 15.14 -24.59 -11.66
CA ASP A 95 16.36 -24.68 -10.85
C ASP A 95 17.21 -23.41 -10.99
N ILE A 96 17.86 -22.98 -9.89
CA ILE A 96 18.77 -21.83 -9.90
C ILE A 96 19.89 -21.97 -10.95
N PRO A 97 20.57 -23.13 -11.11
CA PRO A 97 21.58 -23.29 -12.15
C PRO A 97 21.01 -23.12 -13.56
N THR A 98 19.77 -23.56 -13.79
CA THR A 98 19.08 -23.44 -15.07
C THR A 98 18.76 -21.97 -15.34
N LEU A 99 18.08 -21.27 -14.42
CA LEU A 99 17.82 -19.83 -14.49
C LEU A 99 19.11 -19.04 -14.80
N MET A 100 20.17 -19.29 -14.04
CA MET A 100 21.42 -18.55 -14.17
C MET A 100 22.05 -18.76 -15.54
N ARG A 101 21.97 -19.96 -16.09
CA ARG A 101 22.55 -20.29 -17.40
C ARG A 101 21.73 -19.79 -18.57
N THR A 102 20.40 -19.90 -18.51
CA THR A 102 19.50 -19.67 -19.65
C THR A 102 18.90 -18.28 -19.66
N VAL A 103 18.54 -17.74 -18.49
CA VAL A 103 17.79 -16.50 -18.34
C VAL A 103 18.70 -15.34 -17.94
N VAL A 104 19.63 -15.53 -17.00
CA VAL A 104 20.46 -14.43 -16.49
C VAL A 104 21.65 -14.14 -17.40
N HIS A 105 21.83 -12.87 -17.75
CA HIS A 105 22.94 -12.37 -18.53
C HIS A 105 24.29 -12.72 -17.84
N PRO A 106 25.25 -13.35 -18.55
CA PRO A 106 26.54 -13.78 -17.99
C PRO A 106 27.29 -12.76 -17.13
N PRO A 107 27.43 -11.47 -17.51
CA PRO A 107 28.19 -10.50 -16.72
C PRO A 107 27.52 -10.12 -15.39
N TYR A 108 26.23 -10.42 -15.22
CA TYR A 108 25.45 -10.05 -14.04
C TYR A 108 25.10 -11.24 -13.16
N ARG A 109 25.67 -12.41 -13.44
CA ARG A 109 25.54 -13.60 -12.62
C ARG A 109 26.26 -13.38 -11.28
N LYS A 110 25.51 -13.09 -10.23
CA LYS A 110 26.01 -13.08 -8.85
C LYS A 110 25.87 -14.50 -8.27
N TYR A 111 26.93 -14.99 -7.64
CA TYR A 111 26.92 -16.26 -6.90
C TYR A 111 27.38 -16.03 -5.46
N PRO A 112 26.81 -16.75 -4.48
CA PRO A 112 25.57 -17.53 -4.59
C PRO A 112 24.33 -16.63 -4.62
N LEU A 113 23.29 -17.05 -5.34
CA LEU A 113 21.93 -16.66 -4.94
C LEU A 113 21.65 -17.47 -3.69
N GLU A 114 21.51 -16.79 -2.57
CA GLU A 114 21.05 -17.46 -1.36
C GLU A 114 19.61 -17.88 -1.62
N VAL A 115 19.37 -19.19 -1.56
CA VAL A 115 18.02 -19.72 -1.45
C VAL A 115 17.51 -19.17 -0.12
N ASP A 116 16.51 -18.31 -0.16
CA ASP A 116 15.95 -17.71 1.06
C ASP A 116 15.41 -18.80 2.00
N LYS A 117 14.96 -18.37 3.18
CA LYS A 117 14.46 -19.19 4.32
C LYS A 117 13.47 -20.33 3.96
N VAL A 118 12.92 -20.38 2.74
CA VAL A 118 11.89 -21.35 2.34
C VAL A 118 12.10 -21.94 0.92
N GLY A 119 13.29 -21.84 0.31
CA GLY A 119 13.49 -22.49 -1.01
C GLY A 119 13.12 -21.63 -2.22
N TYR A 120 12.85 -20.34 -2.02
CA TYR A 120 12.41 -19.42 -3.07
C TYR A 120 13.56 -18.54 -3.55
N TYR A 121 13.46 -18.10 -4.80
CA TYR A 121 14.25 -17.01 -5.34
C TYR A 121 13.38 -16.13 -6.24
N GLY A 122 13.67 -14.83 -6.27
CA GLY A 122 12.84 -13.85 -6.97
C GLY A 122 13.46 -13.31 -8.25
N ILE A 123 12.61 -12.98 -9.23
CA ILE A 123 12.95 -12.03 -10.32
C ILE A 123 12.17 -10.75 -10.08
N ARG A 124 12.87 -9.62 -9.97
CA ARG A 124 12.26 -8.32 -9.66
C ARG A 124 12.18 -7.38 -10.85
N SER A 125 11.11 -6.59 -10.89
CA SER A 125 10.86 -5.53 -11.85
C SER A 125 10.35 -4.27 -11.15
N SER A 126 10.45 -3.14 -11.82
CA SER A 126 9.93 -1.87 -11.31
C SER A 126 9.35 -1.05 -12.44
N SER A 127 8.17 -0.49 -12.23
CA SER A 127 7.52 0.47 -13.13
C SER A 127 7.22 1.77 -12.38
N ARG A 128 7.42 2.91 -13.03
CA ARG A 128 7.16 4.22 -12.45
C ARG A 128 6.26 5.02 -13.36
N THR A 129 5.19 5.56 -12.77
CA THR A 129 4.22 6.41 -13.44
C THR A 129 4.14 7.74 -12.69
N PRO A 130 4.34 8.89 -13.35
CA PRO A 130 4.41 10.18 -12.67
C PRO A 130 3.09 10.57 -12.01
N THR A 131 1.95 10.18 -12.59
CA THR A 131 0.62 10.46 -12.06
C THR A 131 -0.35 9.33 -12.41
N LEU A 132 -1.15 8.92 -11.43
CA LEU A 132 -2.31 8.04 -11.63
C LEU A 132 -3.58 8.83 -11.27
N PRO A 133 -4.33 9.32 -12.26
CA PRO A 133 -5.57 10.05 -12.02
C PRO A 133 -6.58 9.23 -11.23
N PHE A 134 -7.52 9.91 -10.57
CA PHE A 134 -8.64 9.26 -9.89
C PHE A 134 -9.48 8.45 -10.89
N GLN A 135 -10.03 7.33 -10.45
CA GLN A 135 -10.88 6.42 -11.24
C GLN A 135 -10.23 5.91 -12.54
N LYS A 136 -8.91 5.95 -12.64
CA LYS A 136 -8.15 5.35 -13.75
C LYS A 136 -7.34 4.17 -13.25
N ARG A 137 -6.95 3.31 -14.18
CA ARG A 137 -6.11 2.13 -13.92
C ARG A 137 -4.80 2.20 -14.68
N LEU A 138 -3.75 1.73 -14.02
CA LEU A 138 -2.44 1.49 -14.60
C LEU A 138 -2.28 -0.01 -14.82
N VAL A 139 -2.09 -0.43 -16.07
CA VAL A 139 -1.88 -1.83 -16.43
C VAL A 139 -0.40 -2.06 -16.71
N ILE A 140 0.21 -2.97 -15.96
CA ILE A 140 1.62 -3.32 -16.06
C ILE A 140 1.73 -4.79 -16.47
N SER A 141 2.27 -5.04 -17.66
CA SER A 141 2.61 -6.38 -18.13
C SER A 141 3.86 -6.90 -17.40
N LEU A 142 3.76 -8.11 -16.82
CA LEU A 142 4.87 -8.83 -16.23
C LEU A 142 5.55 -9.68 -17.31
N ASN A 143 6.65 -9.17 -17.83
CA ASN A 143 7.46 -9.88 -18.81
C ASN A 143 8.40 -10.88 -18.13
N LEU A 144 7.86 -11.78 -17.32
CA LEU A 144 8.62 -12.81 -16.61
C LEU A 144 8.84 -14.03 -17.50
N PRO A 145 10.01 -14.71 -17.40
CA PRO A 145 10.39 -15.79 -18.31
C PRO A 145 9.47 -17.02 -18.22
N ILE A 146 9.04 -17.35 -17.00
CA ILE A 146 8.11 -18.41 -16.68
C ILE A 146 7.09 -17.83 -15.70
N ARG A 147 5.89 -18.41 -15.68
CA ARG A 147 4.86 -18.08 -14.70
C ARG A 147 5.40 -18.27 -13.27
N PRO A 148 5.44 -17.20 -12.45
CA PRO A 148 5.87 -17.31 -11.05
C PRO A 148 4.82 -18.04 -10.20
N VAL A 149 5.23 -18.59 -9.07
CA VAL A 149 4.31 -19.23 -8.10
C VAL A 149 3.58 -18.16 -7.31
N ASP A 150 4.36 -17.22 -6.75
CA ASP A 150 3.87 -16.08 -6.00
C ASP A 150 4.37 -14.78 -6.62
N VAL A 151 3.56 -13.73 -6.56
CA VAL A 151 3.93 -12.38 -7.01
C VAL A 151 3.75 -11.40 -5.87
N TYR A 152 4.87 -10.81 -5.44
CA TYR A 152 4.88 -9.74 -4.46
C TYR A 152 4.90 -8.40 -5.18
N VAL A 153 4.07 -7.47 -4.72
CA VAL A 153 3.93 -6.14 -5.33
C VAL A 153 3.97 -5.09 -4.24
N LEU A 154 4.93 -4.17 -4.30
CA LEU A 154 4.98 -2.99 -3.45
C LEU A 154 4.61 -1.76 -4.30
N VAL A 155 3.50 -1.13 -3.95
CA VAL A 155 3.04 0.12 -4.56
C VAL A 155 3.38 1.26 -3.61
N GLN A 156 4.25 2.15 -4.05
CA GLN A 156 4.57 3.40 -3.34
C GLN A 156 4.00 4.57 -4.12
N PHE A 157 3.42 5.54 -3.43
CA PHE A 157 2.81 6.70 -4.05
C PHE A 157 2.86 7.91 -3.13
N ARG A 158 2.57 9.07 -3.71
CA ARG A 158 2.57 10.36 -3.02
C ARG A 158 1.20 11.02 -3.12
N GLU A 159 0.76 11.59 -2.01
CA GLU A 159 -0.42 12.45 -1.95
C GLU A 159 -0.11 13.86 -2.46
N VAL A 160 -1.14 14.63 -2.83
CA VAL A 160 -1.04 16.05 -3.23
C VAL A 160 -0.19 16.88 -2.24
N LEU A 161 -0.31 16.60 -0.94
CA LEU A 161 0.41 17.30 0.12
C LEU A 161 1.89 16.89 0.26
N GLY A 162 2.37 15.92 -0.51
CA GLY A 162 3.77 15.50 -0.55
C GLY A 162 4.14 14.33 0.35
N TRP A 163 3.21 13.83 1.17
CA TRP A 163 3.40 12.64 2.00
C TRP A 163 3.50 11.38 1.14
N ASN A 164 4.44 10.48 1.45
CA ASN A 164 4.57 9.21 0.74
C ASN A 164 3.91 8.09 1.55
N TYR A 165 3.38 7.12 0.83
CA TYR A 165 2.69 5.96 1.38
C TYR A 165 3.14 4.72 0.61
N GLY A 166 3.03 3.56 1.25
CA GLY A 166 3.39 2.26 0.65
C GLY A 166 2.36 1.20 1.01
N GLN A 167 2.06 0.33 0.05
CA GLN A 167 1.21 -0.85 0.23
C GLN A 167 1.87 -2.05 -0.41
N ALA A 168 2.02 -3.12 0.35
CA ALA A 168 2.52 -4.40 -0.13
C ALA A 168 1.36 -5.36 -0.35
N TYR A 169 1.39 -6.08 -1.46
CA TYR A 169 0.44 -7.11 -1.84
C TYR A 169 1.20 -8.40 -2.15
N CYS A 170 0.62 -9.52 -1.78
CA CYS A 170 1.10 -10.84 -2.17
C CYS A 170 -0.03 -11.53 -2.93
N PHE A 171 0.27 -11.99 -4.15
CA PHE A 171 -0.64 -12.78 -4.97
C PHE A 171 -0.09 -14.20 -5.06
N SER A 172 -0.85 -15.17 -4.57
CA SER A 172 -0.41 -16.56 -4.45
C SER A 172 -1.45 -17.49 -5.05
N ASP A 173 -0.95 -18.55 -5.69
CA ASP A 173 -1.66 -19.67 -6.31
C ASP A 173 -2.86 -19.32 -7.22
N ILE A 174 -3.14 -20.25 -8.11
CA ILE A 174 -4.09 -20.11 -9.19
C ILE A 174 -5.39 -20.73 -8.73
N ASP A 175 -6.47 -19.96 -8.78
CA ASP A 175 -7.80 -20.54 -8.66
C ASP A 175 -8.09 -21.58 -9.73
N GLU A 176 -9.11 -22.40 -9.51
CA GLU A 176 -9.68 -23.30 -10.53
C GLU A 176 -10.04 -22.55 -11.84
N SER A 177 -10.17 -21.22 -11.78
CA SER A 177 -10.42 -20.29 -12.89
C SER A 177 -9.16 -19.81 -13.65
N GLY A 178 -7.95 -20.15 -13.19
CA GLY A 178 -6.70 -19.73 -13.85
C GLY A 178 -6.10 -18.40 -13.39
N GLN A 179 -6.73 -17.71 -12.41
CA GLN A 179 -6.31 -16.39 -11.91
C GLN A 179 -5.59 -16.45 -10.57
N TYR A 180 -4.70 -15.48 -10.31
CA TYR A 180 -4.03 -15.36 -9.02
C TYR A 180 -4.98 -14.83 -7.96
N ARG A 181 -4.95 -15.39 -6.76
CA ARG A 181 -5.65 -14.80 -5.60
C ARG A 181 -4.72 -13.87 -4.83
N ALA A 182 -5.25 -12.72 -4.44
CA ALA A 182 -4.59 -11.92 -3.42
C ALA A 182 -4.61 -12.70 -2.09
N ASN A 183 -3.42 -12.97 -1.56
CA ASN A 183 -3.27 -13.45 -0.20
C ASN A 183 -3.44 -12.22 0.70
N ILE A 184 -4.68 -11.95 1.10
CA ILE A 184 -5.04 -10.73 1.83
C ILE A 184 -4.36 -10.78 3.20
N LEU A 185 -3.24 -10.06 3.32
CA LEU A 185 -2.74 -9.61 4.62
C LEU A 185 -3.71 -8.56 5.17
N GLU A 186 -3.91 -8.57 6.48
CA GLU A 186 -4.89 -7.75 7.19
C GLU A 186 -4.93 -6.30 6.68
N PRO A 187 -6.12 -5.69 6.53
CA PRO A 187 -6.25 -4.33 6.03
C PRO A 187 -5.61 -3.35 7.02
N MET A 188 -4.34 -3.02 6.78
CA MET A 188 -3.66 -2.01 7.56
C MET A 188 -4.07 -0.63 7.07
N GLY A 189 -4.38 0.25 8.02
CA GLY A 189 -4.55 1.67 7.71
C GLY A 189 -3.28 2.21 7.07
N LEU A 190 -3.43 3.05 6.04
CA LEU A 190 -2.30 3.66 5.36
C LEU A 190 -1.50 4.54 6.34
N GLN A 191 -0.22 4.21 6.49
CA GLN A 191 0.72 4.95 7.32
C GLN A 191 1.71 5.70 6.44
N PRO A 192 2.06 6.95 6.80
CA PRO A 192 3.08 7.68 6.08
C PRO A 192 4.42 6.96 6.20
N LEU A 193 5.13 6.88 5.08
CA LEU A 193 6.41 6.19 4.97
C LEU A 193 7.44 7.13 4.36
N GLU A 194 8.70 7.01 4.77
CA GLU A 194 9.79 7.58 3.99
C GLU A 194 9.90 6.85 2.63
N ARG A 195 10.23 7.60 1.57
CA ARG A 195 10.28 6.99 0.24
C ARG A 195 11.47 6.05 0.16
N LEU A 196 11.20 4.75 0.02
CA LEU A 196 12.24 3.77 -0.23
C LEU A 196 12.73 3.91 -1.66
N HIS A 197 13.99 4.31 -1.83
CA HIS A 197 14.63 4.37 -3.12
C HIS A 197 15.24 3.01 -3.45
N ILE A 198 14.85 2.44 -4.59
CA ILE A 198 15.26 1.11 -5.05
C ILE A 198 16.78 0.89 -5.06
N TYR A 199 17.54 1.96 -5.34
CA TYR A 199 19.00 1.92 -5.41
C TYR A 199 19.66 1.92 -4.03
N ASP A 200 18.94 2.37 -3.01
CA ASP A 200 19.43 2.43 -1.63
C ASP A 200 19.03 1.16 -0.86
N LEU A 201 18.05 0.38 -1.35
CA LEU A 201 17.54 -0.84 -0.71
C LEU A 201 18.61 -1.91 -0.48
N ASP A 202 19.57 -2.03 -1.39
CA ASP A 202 20.68 -2.99 -1.27
C ASP A 202 21.60 -2.66 -0.07
N ASP A 203 21.59 -1.40 0.41
CA ASP A 203 22.43 -0.88 1.52
C ASP A 203 21.63 -0.59 2.82
N VAL A 204 20.30 -0.80 2.81
CA VAL A 204 19.46 -0.54 4.00
C VAL A 204 19.69 -1.62 5.04
N ASP A 205 20.18 -1.24 6.21
CA ASP A 205 20.23 -2.11 7.39
C ASP A 205 18.81 -2.35 7.91
N ILE A 206 18.25 -3.51 7.54
CA ILE A 206 16.89 -3.95 7.87
C ILE A 206 16.65 -3.87 9.39
N SER A 207 17.68 -4.15 10.21
CA SER A 207 17.60 -4.17 11.67
C SER A 207 17.38 -2.79 12.30
N ALA A 208 17.79 -1.72 11.62
CA ALA A 208 17.55 -0.34 12.05
C ALA A 208 16.14 0.16 11.69
N VAL A 209 15.49 -0.48 10.72
CA VAL A 209 14.28 -0.01 10.04
C VAL A 209 13.01 -0.76 10.47
N GLU A 210 13.16 -1.98 11.04
CA GLU A 210 12.08 -2.83 11.57
C GLU A 210 11.08 -2.12 12.53
N LYS A 211 11.50 -1.06 13.22
CA LYS A 211 10.63 -0.32 14.16
C LYS A 211 9.82 0.81 13.51
N ALA A 212 10.22 1.27 12.31
CA ALA A 212 9.63 2.43 11.66
C ALA A 212 8.76 2.05 10.45
N ILE A 213 8.93 0.85 9.90
CA ILE A 213 8.26 0.40 8.68
C ILE A 213 7.32 -0.77 8.98
N PRO A 214 6.13 -0.81 8.35
CA PRO A 214 5.26 -1.98 8.35
C PRO A 214 6.00 -3.30 8.06
N TYR A 215 5.72 -4.33 8.86
CA TYR A 215 6.34 -5.65 8.72
C TYR A 215 6.25 -6.20 7.27
N GLN A 216 5.12 -6.00 6.59
CA GLN A 216 4.93 -6.48 5.21
C GLN A 216 5.86 -5.80 4.20
N ILE A 217 6.24 -4.55 4.45
CA ILE A 217 7.19 -3.81 3.61
C ILE A 217 8.61 -4.27 3.95
N VAL A 218 8.91 -4.59 5.21
CA VAL A 218 10.20 -5.17 5.61
C VAL A 218 10.41 -6.52 4.92
N ASP A 219 9.43 -7.42 4.97
CA ASP A 219 9.47 -8.70 4.28
C ASP A 219 9.65 -8.54 2.76
N PHE A 220 8.96 -7.55 2.16
CA PHE A 220 9.15 -7.24 0.73
C PHE A 220 10.58 -6.78 0.42
N VAL A 221 11.19 -5.97 1.29
CA VAL A 221 12.57 -5.48 1.12
C VAL A 221 13.59 -6.60 1.26
N ASP A 222 13.39 -7.51 2.23
CA ASP A 222 14.24 -8.70 2.40
C ASP A 222 14.21 -9.54 1.10
N LEU A 223 13.02 -9.88 0.61
CA LEU A 223 12.84 -10.60 -0.66
C LEU A 223 13.42 -9.85 -1.85
N TRP A 224 13.33 -8.51 -1.86
CA TRP A 224 13.87 -7.69 -2.93
C TRP A 224 15.40 -7.82 -3.02
N ASN A 225 16.09 -7.81 -1.87
CA ASN A 225 17.54 -7.90 -1.78
C ASN A 225 18.07 -9.27 -2.22
N HIS A 226 17.29 -10.32 -1.99
CA HIS A 226 17.60 -11.69 -2.43
C HIS A 226 17.11 -12.01 -3.87
N SER A 227 16.55 -11.04 -4.58
CA SER A 227 15.99 -11.22 -5.93
C SER A 227 16.85 -10.63 -7.07
N ILE A 228 16.80 -11.27 -8.24
CA ILE A 228 17.52 -10.86 -9.45
C ILE A 228 16.70 -9.84 -10.23
N SER A 229 17.31 -8.72 -10.61
CA SER A 229 16.67 -7.74 -11.50
C SER A 229 16.36 -8.32 -12.88
N GLN A 230 15.12 -8.15 -13.34
CA GLN A 230 14.63 -8.50 -14.67
C GLN A 230 15.42 -7.80 -15.78
N ARG A 231 16.03 -6.64 -15.53
CA ARG A 231 16.91 -6.00 -16.52
C ARG A 231 18.16 -6.82 -16.81
N LEU A 232 18.49 -7.76 -15.93
CA LEU A 232 19.63 -8.67 -16.03
C LEU A 232 19.21 -10.00 -16.67
N THR A 233 17.96 -10.14 -17.13
CA THR A 233 17.45 -11.34 -17.78
C THR A 233 17.28 -11.16 -19.29
N ILE A 234 17.59 -12.19 -20.06
CA ILE A 234 17.33 -12.25 -21.50
C ILE A 234 15.82 -12.51 -21.67
N LEU A 235 15.11 -11.49 -22.16
CA LEU A 235 13.70 -11.59 -22.51
C LEU A 235 13.55 -11.42 -24.02
N HIS A 236 12.95 -12.40 -24.67
CA HIS A 236 12.47 -12.25 -26.04
C HIS A 236 11.18 -11.43 -25.97
N ALA A 237 11.24 -10.18 -26.44
CA ALA A 237 10.28 -9.13 -26.11
C ALA A 237 8.86 -9.40 -26.61
N ASP A 238 7.87 -9.04 -25.78
CA ASP A 238 6.76 -8.19 -26.21
C ASP A 238 6.14 -7.37 -25.06
N SER A 239 6.01 -6.06 -25.33
CA SER A 239 5.12 -5.06 -24.71
C SER A 239 5.49 -4.35 -23.39
N SER A 240 5.31 -3.03 -23.47
CA SER A 240 5.41 -1.96 -22.46
C SER A 240 4.05 -1.61 -21.85
N ALA A 241 4.04 -1.05 -20.62
CA ALA A 241 2.84 -0.61 -19.92
C ALA A 241 1.98 0.38 -20.73
N GLN A 242 0.65 0.23 -20.67
CA GLN A 242 -0.33 1.08 -21.36
C GLN A 242 -1.35 1.61 -20.34
N LEU A 243 -1.67 2.91 -20.42
CA LEU A 243 -2.78 3.50 -19.67
C LEU A 243 -4.09 3.21 -20.41
N GLN A 244 -5.07 2.65 -19.71
CA GLN A 244 -6.40 2.37 -20.27
C GLN A 244 -7.47 3.12 -19.48
N GLU A 245 -8.44 3.68 -20.19
CA GLU A 245 -9.62 4.29 -19.59
C GLU A 245 -10.60 3.21 -19.09
N VAL A 246 -11.28 3.50 -17.99
CA VAL A 246 -12.38 2.69 -17.43
C VAL A 246 -13.66 2.99 -18.20
#